data_AF-A0A2H3FV27-F1
#
_entry.id   AF-A0A2H3FV27-F1
#
_cell.length_a   1.000
_cell.length_b   1.000
_cell.length_c   1.000
_cell.angle_alpha   90.00
_cell.angle_beta   90.00
_cell.angle_gamma   90.00
#
_symmetry.space_group_name_H-M   'P 1'
#
loop_
_entity.id
_entity.type
_entity.pdbx_description
1 polymer ?
#
loop_
_entity_poly.entity_id
_entity_poly.type
_entity_poly.pdbx_seq_one_letter_code
_entity_poly.pdbx_strand_id
1 'polypeptide(L)'
;MPYNEEGPKAAERRAKDAKRLLEQNYPNYREHHRIGPTYIAVVESAYQLDGVVRPVDYATISKYDALTGTMVTTISEGVTLNPWFVEEARSQGFTNGNKNCGVKTPGAVLAETIKGVDAQKWHKDASGKARREILADAIKDMPMP
;
A
#
# COMPACT_ATOMS: atom_id res chain seq x y z
N MET A 1 -3.43 -4.05 -7.84
CA MET A 1 -2.79 -4.71 -6.69
C MET A 1 -1.36 -5.05 -7.06
N PRO A 2 -0.35 -4.39 -6.48
CA PRO A 2 1.04 -4.67 -6.79
C PRO A 2 1.54 -6.00 -6.18
N TYR A 3 2.47 -6.63 -6.87
CA TYR A 3 3.22 -7.80 -6.42
C TYR A 3 4.72 -7.52 -6.51
N ASN A 4 5.50 -8.16 -5.65
CA ASN A 4 6.96 -8.07 -5.64
C ASN A 4 7.44 -6.60 -5.61
N GLU A 5 8.40 -6.24 -6.44
CA GLU A 5 8.97 -4.90 -6.56
C GLU A 5 7.98 -3.80 -7.02
N GLU A 6 6.81 -4.16 -7.56
CA GLU A 6 5.81 -3.14 -7.90
C GLU A 6 5.18 -2.48 -6.66
N GLY A 7 5.29 -3.09 -5.48
CA GLY A 7 4.82 -2.49 -4.22
C GLY A 7 5.55 -1.18 -3.91
N PRO A 8 6.88 -1.23 -3.68
CA PRO A 8 7.69 -0.03 -3.44
C PRO A 8 7.63 0.97 -4.59
N LYS A 9 7.66 0.51 -5.85
CA LYS A 9 7.57 1.39 -7.03
C LYS A 9 6.23 2.14 -7.07
N ALA A 10 5.12 1.47 -6.75
CA ALA A 10 3.80 2.10 -6.71
C ALA A 10 3.70 3.12 -5.57
N ALA A 11 4.27 2.84 -4.40
CA ALA A 11 4.33 3.80 -3.29
C ALA A 11 5.06 5.09 -3.69
N GLU A 12 6.23 4.96 -4.32
CA GLU A 12 7.03 6.10 -4.79
C GLU A 12 6.28 6.91 -5.87
N ARG A 13 5.68 6.23 -6.86
CA ARG A 13 4.88 6.89 -7.92
C ARG A 13 3.73 7.69 -7.31
N ARG A 14 2.97 7.11 -6.36
CA ARG A 14 1.86 7.81 -5.69
C ARG A 14 2.32 9.03 -4.92
N ALA A 15 3.47 8.97 -4.25
CA ALA A 15 4.01 10.13 -3.54
C ALA A 15 4.32 11.29 -4.51
N LYS A 16 4.97 10.97 -5.64
CA LYS A 16 5.27 11.95 -6.70
C LYS A 16 4.01 12.52 -7.34
N ASP A 17 3.03 11.67 -7.65
CA ASP A 17 1.75 12.11 -8.23
C ASP A 17 0.95 13.00 -7.27
N ALA A 18 0.89 12.65 -5.98
CA ALA A 18 0.23 13.46 -4.97
C ALA A 18 0.91 14.83 -4.82
N LYS A 19 2.25 14.89 -4.86
CA LYS A 19 2.99 16.16 -4.87
C LYS A 19 2.63 17.01 -6.09
N ARG A 20 2.68 16.40 -7.27
CA ARG A 20 2.34 17.09 -8.53
C ARG A 20 0.91 17.65 -8.49
N LEU A 21 -0.05 16.88 -7.97
CA LEU A 21 -1.43 17.34 -7.81
C LEU A 21 -1.56 18.49 -6.81
N LEU A 22 -0.78 18.47 -5.73
CA LEU A 22 -0.73 19.57 -4.77
C LEU A 22 -0.18 20.84 -5.44
N GLU A 23 0.94 20.75 -6.15
CA GLU A 23 1.56 21.89 -6.85
C GLU A 23 0.63 22.47 -7.94
N GLN A 24 -0.06 21.61 -8.70
CA GLN A 24 -0.95 22.02 -9.80
C GLN A 24 -2.24 22.69 -9.30
N ASN A 25 -2.89 22.13 -8.28
CA ASN A 25 -4.19 22.61 -7.83
C ASN A 25 -4.09 23.69 -6.74
N TYR A 26 -2.94 23.79 -6.07
CA TYR A 26 -2.76 24.62 -4.88
C TYR A 26 -1.44 25.41 -4.89
N PRO A 27 -1.06 26.08 -6.00
CA PRO A 27 0.28 26.68 -6.16
C PRO A 27 0.61 27.71 -5.07
N ASN A 28 -0.37 28.51 -4.64
CA ASN A 28 -0.20 29.56 -3.62
C ASN A 28 -0.94 29.25 -2.31
N TYR A 29 -1.51 28.05 -2.17
CA TYR A 29 -2.37 27.71 -1.03
C TYR A 29 -1.65 27.83 0.31
N ARG A 30 -0.36 27.46 0.34
CA ARG A 30 0.45 27.55 1.56
C ARG A 30 0.70 29.01 1.97
N GLU A 31 1.04 29.87 1.00
CA GLU A 31 1.27 31.30 1.22
C GLU A 31 -0.02 32.00 1.66
N HIS A 32 -1.13 31.72 0.99
CA HIS A 32 -2.43 32.33 1.27
C HIS A 32 -3.02 31.91 2.62
N HIS A 33 -2.71 30.69 3.09
CA HIS A 33 -3.30 30.13 4.32
C HIS A 33 -2.31 29.99 5.48
N ARG A 34 -1.06 30.46 5.34
CA ARG A 34 0.02 30.33 6.35
C ARG A 34 0.18 28.88 6.84
N ILE A 35 0.05 27.92 5.94
CA ILE A 35 0.11 26.50 6.28
C ILE A 35 1.56 26.12 6.55
N GLY A 36 1.77 25.44 7.68
CA GLY A 36 3.07 24.90 8.07
C GLY A 36 3.58 23.78 7.15
N PRO A 37 4.47 22.90 7.64
CA PRO A 37 4.92 21.73 6.89
C PRO A 37 3.74 20.90 6.38
N THR A 38 3.76 20.53 5.10
CA THR A 38 2.74 19.70 4.46
C THR A 38 3.36 18.36 4.14
N TYR A 39 2.82 17.31 4.75
CA TYR A 39 3.33 15.96 4.56
C TYR A 39 2.34 15.12 3.77
N ILE A 40 2.86 14.36 2.82
CA ILE A 40 2.11 13.37 2.06
C ILE A 40 2.46 12.00 2.64
N ALA A 41 1.46 11.29 3.13
CA ALA A 41 1.61 9.91 3.58
C ALA A 41 1.06 8.97 2.51
N VAL A 42 1.87 7.99 2.12
CA VAL A 42 1.49 6.92 1.18
C VAL A 42 1.59 5.59 1.89
N VAL A 43 0.55 4.77 1.78
CA VAL A 43 0.54 3.38 2.23
C VAL A 43 0.18 2.52 1.02
N GLU A 44 1.14 1.74 0.54
CA GLU A 44 0.91 0.80 -0.57
C GLU A 44 1.03 -0.63 -0.05
N SER A 45 -0.07 -1.37 -0.12
CA SER A 45 -0.09 -2.80 0.19
C SER A 45 0.29 -3.63 -1.03
N ALA A 46 1.10 -4.65 -0.83
CA ALA A 46 1.63 -5.51 -1.88
C ALA A 46 1.82 -6.95 -1.39
N TYR A 47 1.99 -7.89 -2.32
CA TYR A 47 2.37 -9.27 -1.98
C TYR A 47 3.72 -9.64 -2.57
N GLN A 48 4.63 -10.11 -1.73
CA GLN A 48 5.90 -10.72 -2.16
C GLN A 48 5.63 -12.18 -2.49
N LEU A 49 5.95 -12.56 -3.73
CA LEU A 49 5.82 -13.91 -4.27
C LEU A 49 7.19 -14.50 -4.61
N ASP A 50 8.10 -13.66 -5.08
CA ASP A 50 9.42 -14.10 -5.52
C ASP A 50 10.31 -14.36 -4.31
N GLY A 51 11.06 -15.46 -4.33
CA GLY A 51 12.03 -15.79 -3.27
C GLY A 51 11.41 -16.21 -1.93
N VAL A 52 10.10 -16.47 -1.88
CA VAL A 52 9.39 -16.93 -0.67
C VAL A 52 8.58 -18.19 -0.97
N VAL A 53 8.46 -19.08 0.02
CA VAL A 53 7.70 -20.34 -0.11
C VAL A 53 6.19 -20.10 -0.15
N ARG A 54 5.73 -19.06 0.55
CA ARG A 54 4.33 -18.66 0.63
C ARG A 54 4.24 -17.15 0.42
N PRO A 55 3.16 -16.64 -0.21
CA PRO A 55 2.99 -15.20 -0.40
C PRO A 55 3.07 -14.45 0.92
N VAL A 56 3.81 -13.35 0.93
CA VAL A 56 3.92 -12.47 2.08
C VAL A 56 3.21 -11.16 1.77
N ASP A 57 2.17 -10.87 2.53
CA ASP A 57 1.49 -9.58 2.53
C ASP A 57 2.31 -8.55 3.31
N TYR A 58 2.57 -7.40 2.72
CA TYR A 58 3.28 -6.31 3.36
C TYR A 58 2.76 -4.96 2.87
N ALA A 59 3.19 -3.88 3.53
CA ALA A 59 2.94 -2.54 3.08
C ALA A 59 4.24 -1.71 3.05
N THR A 60 4.43 -0.95 1.99
CA THR A 60 5.40 0.14 1.95
C THR A 60 4.72 1.41 2.43
N ILE A 61 5.35 2.11 3.38
CA ILE A 61 4.80 3.32 3.98
C ILE A 61 5.83 4.44 3.81
N SER A 62 5.43 5.51 3.15
CA SER A 62 6.28 6.68 2.91
C SER A 62 5.65 7.94 3.48
N LYS A 63 6.47 8.76 4.14
CA LYS A 63 6.17 10.14 4.52
C LYS A 63 7.03 11.04 3.66
N TYR A 64 6.42 11.99 2.98
CA TYR A 64 7.09 12.91 2.08
C TYR A 64 6.81 14.35 2.51
N ASP A 65 7.86 15.13 2.76
CA ASP A 65 7.72 16.57 2.96
C ASP A 65 7.56 17.25 1.60
N ALA A 66 6.38 17.84 1.38
CA ALA A 66 6.06 18.52 0.14
C ALA A 66 6.90 19.78 -0.10
N LEU A 67 7.52 20.36 0.95
CA LEU A 67 8.40 21.52 0.85
C LEU A 67 9.82 21.12 0.45
N THR A 68 10.46 20.29 1.27
CA THR A 68 11.88 19.94 1.11
C THR A 68 12.10 18.84 0.08
N GLY A 69 11.05 18.06 -0.20
CA GLY A 69 11.13 16.86 -1.02
C GLY A 69 11.78 15.67 -0.31
N THR A 70 12.07 15.79 0.99
CA THR A 70 12.61 14.71 1.80
C THR A 70 11.57 13.61 1.97
N MET A 71 12.02 12.36 1.86
CA MET A 71 11.17 11.18 2.03
C MET A 71 11.76 10.24 3.06
N VAL A 72 10.92 9.80 4.00
CA VAL A 72 11.21 8.67 4.88
C VAL A 72 10.31 7.52 4.44
N THR A 73 10.88 6.33 4.29
CA THR A 73 10.14 5.12 3.92
C THR A 73 10.43 4.01 4.91
N THR A 74 9.40 3.25 5.25
CA THR A 74 9.49 2.00 6.02
C THR A 74 8.68 0.91 5.34
N ILE A 75 8.94 -0.34 5.70
CA ILE A 75 8.19 -1.51 5.24
C ILE A 75 7.61 -2.18 6.48
N SER A 76 6.34 -2.56 6.42
CA SER A 76 5.70 -3.26 7.52
C SER A 76 6.28 -4.64 7.74
N GLU A 77 6.05 -5.20 8.93
CA GLU A 77 6.19 -6.64 9.12
C GLU A 77 5.37 -7.39 8.06
N GLY A 78 5.98 -8.41 7.47
CA GLY A 78 5.35 -9.24 6.45
C GLY A 78 4.52 -10.35 7.08
N VAL A 79 3.30 -10.56 6.57
CA VAL A 79 2.41 -11.63 7.02
C VAL A 79 2.27 -12.69 5.95
N THR A 80 2.64 -13.91 6.29
CA THR A 80 2.52 -15.04 5.35
C THR A 80 1.06 -15.47 5.20
N LEU A 81 0.61 -15.63 3.96
CA LEU A 81 -0.75 -16.07 3.63
C LEU A 81 -0.77 -17.48 3.04
N ASN A 82 -1.93 -18.13 3.09
CA ASN A 82 -2.18 -19.31 2.25
C ASN A 82 -2.07 -18.89 0.76
N PRO A 83 -1.30 -19.61 -0.08
CA PRO A 83 -1.14 -19.28 -1.50
C PRO A 83 -2.45 -19.05 -2.25
N TRP A 84 -3.49 -19.81 -1.90
CA TRP A 84 -4.80 -19.74 -2.53
C TRP A 84 -5.37 -18.31 -2.59
N PHE A 85 -5.18 -17.50 -1.54
CA PHE A 85 -5.69 -16.13 -1.51
C PHE A 85 -5.13 -15.26 -2.64
N VAL A 86 -3.83 -15.38 -2.91
CA VAL A 86 -3.15 -14.55 -3.90
C VAL A 86 -3.27 -15.17 -5.29
N GLU A 87 -3.26 -16.50 -5.38
CA GLU A 87 -3.52 -17.22 -6.64
C GLU A 87 -4.88 -16.88 -7.20
N GLU A 88 -5.91 -16.85 -6.35
CA GLU A 88 -7.27 -16.54 -6.81
C GLU A 88 -7.44 -15.05 -7.17
N ALA A 89 -6.71 -14.14 -6.53
CA ALA A 89 -6.65 -12.76 -6.99
C ALA A 89 -5.94 -12.62 -8.35
N ARG A 90 -4.90 -13.42 -8.60
CA ARG A 90 -4.16 -13.44 -9.86
C ARG A 90 -4.96 -14.07 -10.99
N SER A 91 -5.84 -15.03 -10.70
CA SER A 91 -6.73 -15.66 -11.71
C SER A 91 -7.70 -14.64 -12.34
N GLN A 92 -7.98 -13.53 -11.64
CA GLN A 92 -8.82 -12.43 -12.15
C GLN A 92 -8.14 -11.58 -13.22
N GLY A 93 -6.83 -11.74 -13.44
CA GLY A 93 -6.07 -11.07 -14.49
C GLY A 93 -5.17 -9.93 -14.01
N PHE A 94 -4.55 -9.26 -14.99
CA PHE A 94 -3.44 -8.32 -14.78
C PHE A 94 -3.67 -7.00 -15.51
N THR A 95 -3.33 -5.88 -14.85
CA THR A 95 -3.40 -4.55 -15.44
C THR A 95 -2.37 -4.43 -16.56
N ASN A 96 -2.83 -4.09 -17.78
CA ASN A 96 -1.99 -3.91 -18.97
C ASN A 96 -1.05 -5.11 -19.23
N GLY A 97 -1.46 -6.32 -18.87
CA GLY A 97 -0.66 -7.54 -19.04
C GLY A 97 0.54 -7.69 -18.07
N ASN A 98 0.74 -6.76 -17.13
CA ASN A 98 1.86 -6.85 -16.17
C ASN A 98 1.55 -7.84 -15.05
N LYS A 99 2.26 -8.98 -15.02
CA LYS A 99 2.11 -10.06 -14.02
C LYS A 99 2.41 -9.64 -12.58
N ASN A 100 3.02 -8.48 -12.37
CA ASN A 100 3.24 -7.86 -11.07
C ASN A 100 2.15 -6.85 -10.67
N CYS A 101 1.11 -6.68 -11.48
CA CYS A 101 -0.01 -5.77 -11.22
C CYS A 101 -1.35 -6.49 -11.42
N GLY A 102 -1.93 -7.04 -10.36
CA GLY A 102 -3.26 -7.66 -10.40
C GLY A 102 -4.40 -6.64 -10.53
N VAL A 103 -5.47 -7.01 -11.23
CA VAL A 103 -6.66 -6.15 -11.40
C VAL A 103 -7.56 -6.11 -10.15
N LYS A 104 -7.53 -7.16 -9.33
CA LYS A 104 -8.27 -7.26 -8.06
C LYS A 104 -7.33 -7.53 -6.88
N THR A 105 -7.81 -7.21 -5.68
CA THR A 105 -7.15 -7.56 -4.42
C THR A 105 -7.71 -8.89 -3.90
N PRO A 106 -6.95 -9.67 -3.11
CA PRO A 106 -7.48 -10.87 -2.45
C PRO A 106 -8.73 -10.58 -1.62
N GLY A 107 -8.75 -9.49 -0.84
CA GLY A 107 -9.93 -9.11 -0.07
C GLY A 107 -11.18 -8.86 -0.90
N ALA A 108 -11.05 -8.25 -2.08
CA ALA A 108 -12.18 -8.05 -3.00
C ALA A 108 -12.69 -9.39 -3.54
N VAL A 109 -11.80 -10.28 -3.95
CA VAL A 109 -12.16 -11.61 -4.44
C VAL A 109 -12.86 -12.44 -3.35
N LEU A 110 -12.38 -12.39 -2.11
CA LEU A 110 -13.00 -13.11 -1.00
C LEU A 110 -14.41 -12.60 -0.68
N ALA A 111 -14.61 -11.28 -0.67
CA ALA A 111 -15.92 -10.71 -0.40
C ALA A 111 -16.95 -11.04 -1.51
N GLU A 112 -16.49 -11.24 -2.75
CA GLU A 112 -17.33 -11.67 -3.87
C GLU A 112 -17.65 -13.18 -3.82
N THR A 113 -16.71 -14.00 -3.32
CA THR A 113 -16.82 -15.47 -3.37
C THR A 113 -17.40 -16.10 -2.10
N ILE A 114 -17.24 -15.46 -0.93
CA ILE A 114 -17.64 -16.02 0.36
C ILE A 114 -18.64 -15.08 1.04
N LYS A 115 -19.87 -15.56 1.23
CA LYS A 115 -20.94 -14.80 1.88
C LYS A 115 -20.53 -14.40 3.30
N GLY A 116 -20.63 -13.10 3.59
CA GLY A 116 -20.38 -12.55 4.93
C GLY A 116 -18.93 -12.11 5.17
N VAL A 117 -18.01 -12.28 4.20
CA VAL A 117 -16.66 -11.74 4.30
C VAL A 117 -16.64 -10.24 4.00
N ASP A 118 -16.02 -9.48 4.89
CA ASP A 118 -15.76 -8.05 4.72
C ASP A 118 -14.38 -7.85 4.05
N ALA A 119 -14.37 -7.28 2.84
CA ALA A 119 -13.17 -7.03 2.05
C ALA A 119 -12.09 -6.18 2.76
N GLN A 120 -12.45 -5.47 3.84
CA GLN A 120 -11.53 -4.65 4.63
C GLN A 120 -11.06 -5.36 5.92
N LYS A 121 -11.76 -6.42 6.36
CA LYS A 121 -11.46 -7.12 7.64
C LYS A 121 -10.94 -8.54 7.47
N TRP A 122 -11.08 -9.12 6.28
CA TRP A 122 -10.66 -10.48 5.94
C TRP A 122 -9.24 -10.83 6.41
N HIS A 123 -8.33 -9.85 6.45
CA HIS A 123 -6.93 -10.08 6.82
C HIS A 123 -6.78 -10.66 8.22
N LYS A 124 -7.60 -10.22 9.18
CA LYS A 124 -7.58 -10.76 10.55
C LYS A 124 -8.00 -12.23 10.56
N ASP A 125 -9.03 -12.58 9.78
CA ASP A 125 -9.53 -13.94 9.70
C ASP A 125 -8.56 -14.87 8.95
N ALA A 126 -7.87 -14.33 7.93
CA ALA A 126 -6.93 -15.09 7.11
C ALA A 126 -5.55 -15.31 7.77
N SER A 127 -5.12 -14.39 8.65
CA SER A 127 -3.75 -14.39 9.17
C SER A 127 -3.62 -14.26 10.70
N GLY A 128 -4.73 -14.10 11.41
CA GLY A 128 -4.76 -13.87 12.86
C GLY A 128 -4.38 -12.45 13.29
N LYS A 129 -3.78 -11.62 12.42
CA LYS A 129 -3.36 -10.24 12.72
C LYS A 129 -4.16 -9.24 11.89
N ALA A 130 -4.68 -8.17 12.50
CA ALA A 130 -5.40 -7.16 11.74
C ALA A 130 -4.43 -6.27 10.97
N ARG A 131 -4.79 -5.88 9.74
CA ARG A 131 -3.93 -4.99 8.92
C ARG A 131 -3.58 -3.68 9.61
N ARG A 132 -4.54 -3.12 10.36
CA ARG A 132 -4.33 -1.88 11.12
C ARG A 132 -3.24 -2.02 12.19
N GLU A 133 -3.11 -3.18 12.82
CA GLU A 133 -2.09 -3.44 13.84
C GLU A 133 -0.71 -3.47 13.19
N ILE A 134 -0.57 -4.19 12.07
CA ILE A 134 0.68 -4.27 11.29
C ILE A 134 1.15 -2.88 10.83
N LEU A 135 0.21 -2.06 10.33
CA LEU A 135 0.52 -0.71 9.89
C LEU A 135 0.87 0.22 11.05
N ALA A 136 0.17 0.10 12.19
CA ALA A 136 0.46 0.89 13.39
C ALA A 136 1.86 0.59 13.94
N ASP A 137 2.23 -0.70 14.00
CA ASP A 137 3.57 -1.13 14.41
C ASP A 137 4.65 -0.54 13.48
N ALA A 138 4.43 -0.59 12.17
CA ALA A 138 5.39 -0.12 11.17
C ALA A 138 5.68 1.39 11.24
N ILE A 139 4.70 2.20 11.62
CA ILE A 139 4.84 3.66 11.66
C ILE A 139 5.20 4.21 13.04
N LYS A 140 5.17 3.38 14.08
CA LYS A 140 5.32 3.78 15.49
C LYS A 140 6.57 4.62 15.72
N ASP A 141 7.70 4.18 15.18
CA ASP A 141 9.02 4.80 15.35
C ASP A 141 9.51 5.48 14.06
N MET A 142 8.61 5.67 13.08
CA MET A 142 8.96 6.28 11.80
C MET A 142 9.14 7.80 11.97
N PRO A 143 10.34 8.37 11.72
CA PRO A 143 10.56 9.80 11.89
C PRO A 143 9.73 10.64 10.91
N MET A 144 9.57 11.91 11.23
CA MET A 144 9.08 12.88 10.25
C MET A 144 10.23 13.24 9.30
N PRO A 145 9.96 13.34 7.99
CA PRO A 145 10.94 13.81 7.02
C PRO A 145 11.28 15.29 7.21
#